data_AF-A0A0F9F302-F1
#
_entry.id   AF-A0A0F9F302-F1
#
_cell.length_a   1.000
_cell.length_b   1.000
_cell.length_c   1.000
_cell.angle_alpha   90.00
_cell.angle_beta   90.00
_cell.angle_gamma   90.00
#
_symmetry.space_group_name_H-M   'P 1'
#
loop_
_entity.id
_entity.type
_entity.pdbx_description
1 polymer ?
#
loop_
_entity_poly.entity_id
_entity_poly.type
_entity_poly.pdbx_seq_one_letter_code
_entity_poly.pdbx_strand_id
1 'polypeptide(L)'
;MMINHKKVSKILSQVLEVEYIYISSYNVFTIINNFDIEVLSHIYDKEIILHNQFPSTLFDFHVIFRYNKDVNKLNLTEAKQIYKRKKEK
;
A
#
# COMPACT_ATOMS: atom_id res chain seq x y z
N MET A 1 4.70 17.99 8.79
CA MET A 1 4.22 18.02 7.38
C MET A 1 3.24 16.86 7.21
N MET A 2 2.07 17.09 6.62
CA MET A 2 1.05 16.03 6.49
C MET A 2 1.37 15.16 5.28
N ILE A 3 1.42 13.83 5.44
CA ILE A 3 1.68 12.91 4.33
C ILE A 3 0.47 12.90 3.40
N ASN A 4 0.72 13.03 2.11
CA ASN A 4 -0.33 12.89 1.11
C ASN A 4 -0.57 11.40 0.83
N HIS A 5 -1.38 10.76 1.68
CA HIS A 5 -1.67 9.32 1.61
C HIS A 5 -2.11 8.88 0.21
N LYS A 6 -2.90 9.70 -0.50
CA LYS A 6 -3.37 9.41 -1.87
C LYS A 6 -2.23 9.31 -2.89
N LYS A 7 -1.20 10.15 -2.72
CA LYS A 7 -0.07 10.18 -3.65
C LYS A 7 0.88 9.01 -3.40
N VAL A 8 1.12 8.68 -2.12
CA VAL A 8 1.88 7.49 -1.72
C VAL A 8 1.21 6.21 -2.24
N SER A 9 -0.09 6.05 -1.97
CA SER A 9 -0.82 4.86 -2.39
C SER A 9 -0.85 4.70 -3.92
N LYS A 10 -0.97 5.80 -4.67
CA LYS A 10 -0.98 5.79 -6.14
C LYS A 10 0.34 5.31 -6.76
N ILE A 11 1.47 5.60 -6.13
CA ILE A 11 2.79 5.22 -6.65
C ILE A 11 3.03 3.73 -6.41
N LEU A 12 2.76 3.25 -5.19
CA LEU A 12 2.92 1.84 -4.83
C LEU A 12 1.93 0.93 -5.56
N SER A 13 0.70 1.38 -5.82
CA SER A 13 -0.30 0.60 -6.56
C SER A 13 0.02 0.40 -8.05
N GLN A 14 1.15 0.91 -8.53
CA GLN A 14 1.64 0.64 -9.89
C GLN A 14 2.33 -0.72 -10.01
N VAL A 15 2.67 -1.35 -8.88
CA VAL A 15 3.15 -2.72 -8.83
C VAL A 15 1.92 -3.64 -8.78
N LEU A 16 1.76 -4.51 -9.77
CA LEU A 16 0.52 -5.27 -9.99
C LEU A 16 0.23 -6.27 -8.85
N GLU A 17 1.28 -6.75 -8.21
CA GLU A 17 1.25 -7.75 -7.15
C GLU A 17 0.96 -7.16 -5.76
N VAL A 18 0.86 -5.82 -5.67
CA VAL A 18 0.43 -5.12 -4.47
C VAL A 18 -1.08 -5.21 -4.33
N GLU A 19 -1.53 -5.96 -3.34
CA GLU A 19 -2.96 -6.13 -3.06
C GLU A 19 -3.53 -4.98 -2.23
N TYR A 20 -2.76 -4.50 -1.25
CA TYR A 20 -3.23 -3.52 -0.29
C TYR A 20 -2.10 -2.65 0.23
N ILE A 21 -2.42 -1.39 0.46
CA ILE A 21 -1.50 -0.40 1.02
C ILE A 21 -2.16 0.23 2.23
N TYR A 22 -1.50 0.16 3.37
CA TYR A 22 -1.93 0.81 4.60
C TYR A 22 -0.90 1.85 5.03
N ILE A 23 -1.37 3.05 5.33
CA ILE A 23 -0.50 4.17 5.72
C ILE A 23 -0.93 4.65 7.10
N SER A 24 0.01 4.60 8.05
CA SER A 24 -0.19 5.03 9.43
C SER A 24 0.93 5.96 9.86
N SER A 25 0.63 7.25 9.91
CA SER A 25 1.65 8.29 10.08
C SER A 25 2.72 8.14 9.00
N TYR A 26 3.95 7.78 9.39
CA TYR A 26 5.09 7.59 8.49
C TYR A 26 5.29 6.14 8.03
N ASN A 27 4.53 5.20 8.58
CA ASN A 27 4.64 3.79 8.25
C ASN A 27 3.81 3.49 7.00
N VAL A 28 4.43 2.85 6.03
CA VAL A 28 3.80 2.44 4.78
C VAL A 28 3.89 0.92 4.68
N PHE A 29 2.77 0.26 4.85
CA PHE A 29 2.65 -1.19 4.77
C PHE A 29 2.13 -1.59 3.40
N THR A 30 2.90 -2.39 2.68
CA THR A 30 2.56 -2.93 1.37
C THR A 30 2.32 -4.43 1.52
N ILE A 31 1.10 -4.88 1.21
CA ILE A 31 0.75 -6.30 1.27
C ILE A 31 0.88 -6.89 -0.13
N ILE A 32 1.65 -7.96 -0.24
CA ILE A 32 1.82 -8.76 -1.46
C ILE A 32 1.39 -10.21 -1.23
N ASN A 33 0.96 -10.85 -2.30
CA ASN A 33 0.52 -12.26 -2.30
C ASN A 33 1.35 -13.14 -3.23
N ASN A 34 2.29 -12.55 -3.98
CA ASN A 34 3.35 -13.28 -4.67
C ASN A 34 4.69 -12.82 -4.12
N PHE A 35 5.46 -13.74 -3.53
CA PHE A 35 6.81 -13.46 -3.05
C PHE A 35 7.80 -13.81 -4.14
N ASP A 36 8.15 -12.80 -4.92
CA ASP A 36 9.14 -12.86 -6.00
C ASP A 36 10.16 -11.74 -5.80
N ILE A 37 11.43 -12.01 -6.12
CA ILE A 37 12.52 -11.04 -6.11
C ILE A 37 12.19 -9.87 -7.04
N GLU A 38 11.55 -10.13 -8.18
CA GLU A 38 11.16 -9.08 -9.14
C GLU A 38 10.11 -8.14 -8.54
N VAL A 39 9.12 -8.68 -7.82
CA VAL A 39 8.08 -7.90 -7.13
C VAL A 39 8.70 -7.00 -6.07
N LEU A 40 9.63 -7.54 -5.27
CA LEU A 40 10.34 -6.75 -4.27
C LEU A 40 11.18 -5.63 -4.90
N SER A 41 11.88 -5.93 -6.01
CA SER A 41 12.64 -4.92 -6.77
C SER A 41 11.74 -3.77 -7.22
N HIS A 42 10.57 -4.08 -7.80
CA HIS A 42 9.62 -3.07 -8.24
C HIS A 42 9.10 -2.23 -7.08
N ILE A 43 8.86 -2.83 -5.91
CA ILE A 43 8.45 -2.08 -4.71
C ILE A 43 9.57 -1.12 -4.28
N TYR A 44 10.82 -1.58 -4.20
CA TYR A 44 11.95 -0.72 -3.83
C TYR A 44 12.14 0.46 -4.79
N ASP A 45 11.96 0.25 -6.10
CA ASP A 45 11.99 1.35 -7.08
C ASP A 45 10.93 2.42 -6.76
N LYS A 46 9.72 1.99 -6.34
CA LYS A 46 8.67 2.91 -5.92
C LYS A 46 9.00 3.63 -4.60
N GLU A 47 9.63 2.95 -3.65
CA GLU A 47 10.08 3.56 -2.39
C GLU A 47 11.12 4.66 -2.63
N ILE A 48 12.08 4.44 -3.53
CA ILE A 48 13.06 5.45 -3.95
C ILE A 48 12.36 6.67 -4.54
N ILE A 49 11.37 6.46 -5.43
CA ILE A 49 10.57 7.57 -5.99
C ILE A 49 9.86 8.35 -4.89
N LEU A 50 9.32 7.67 -3.87
CA LEU A 50 8.65 8.32 -2.74
C LEU A 50 9.63 9.14 -1.90
N HIS A 51 10.82 8.61 -1.59
CA HIS A 51 11.85 9.38 -0.90
C HIS A 51 12.26 10.63 -1.68
N ASN A 52 12.44 10.52 -3.00
CA ASN A 52 12.80 11.65 -3.84
C ASN A 52 11.68 12.71 -3.94
N GLN A 53 10.41 12.30 -3.91
CA GLN A 53 9.27 13.22 -3.98
C GLN A 53 8.93 13.86 -2.63
N PHE A 54 9.32 13.24 -1.51
CA PHE A 54 9.06 13.74 -0.16
C PHE A 54 10.34 13.69 0.69
N PRO A 55 11.40 14.44 0.33
CA PRO A 55 12.72 14.32 0.95
C PRO A 55 12.74 14.72 2.44
N SER A 56 11.76 15.52 2.88
CA SER A 56 11.58 15.91 4.28
C SER A 56 10.79 14.90 5.11
N THR A 57 10.34 13.79 4.50
CA THR A 57 9.54 12.75 5.15
C THR A 57 10.37 11.48 5.26
N LEU A 58 10.59 11.02 6.49
CA LEU A 58 11.19 9.72 6.77
C LEU A 58 10.07 8.68 6.76
N PHE A 59 9.92 7.97 5.65
CA PHE A 59 9.03 6.82 5.59
C PHE A 59 9.69 5.59 6.21
N ASP A 60 8.87 4.76 6.84
CA ASP A 60 9.25 3.42 7.26
C ASP A 60 8.42 2.42 6.44
N PHE A 61 9.08 1.70 5.54
CA PHE A 61 8.43 0.82 4.58
C PHE A 61 8.44 -0.63 5.09
N HIS A 62 7.26 -1.24 5.05
CA HIS A 62 7.02 -2.60 5.53
C HIS A 62 6.37 -3.41 4.43
N VAL A 63 7.08 -4.41 3.89
CA VAL A 63 6.50 -5.35 2.93
C VAL A 63 6.03 -6.60 3.66
N ILE A 64 4.73 -6.85 3.63
CA ILE A 64 4.11 -8.02 4.27
C ILE A 64 3.69 -8.99 3.18
N PHE A 65 4.36 -10.13 3.12
CA PHE A 65 3.92 -11.23 2.29
C PHE A 65 2.87 -12.09 3.02
N ARG A 66 1.78 -12.43 2.34
CA ARG A 66 0.76 -13.36 2.83
C ARG A 66 0.60 -14.52 1.85
N TYR A 67 0.73 -15.75 2.32
CA TYR A 67 0.52 -16.95 1.53
C TYR A 67 -0.96 -17.24 1.27
N ASN A 68 -1.24 -17.91 0.14
CA ASN A 68 -2.47 -18.68 -0.10
C ASN A 68 -3.79 -17.87 -0.14
N LYS A 69 -3.78 -16.64 -0.66
CA LYS A 69 -5.02 -16.01 -1.10
C LYS A 69 -5.21 -16.25 -2.59
N ASP A 70 -6.30 -16.88 -2.97
CA ASP A 70 -6.71 -16.95 -4.37
C ASP A 70 -7.11 -15.54 -4.80
N VAL A 71 -6.31 -14.90 -5.66
CA VAL A 71 -6.56 -13.54 -6.16
C VAL A 71 -7.93 -13.46 -6.85
N ASN A 72 -8.41 -14.57 -7.42
CA ASN A 72 -9.73 -14.67 -8.03
C ASN A 72 -10.89 -14.81 -7.02
N LYS A 73 -10.58 -15.10 -5.75
CA LYS A 73 -11.57 -15.07 -4.65
C LYS A 73 -11.70 -13.70 -4.00
N LEU A 74 -10.91 -12.71 -4.42
CA LEU A 74 -11.24 -11.29 -4.19
C LEU A 74 -12.39 -10.88 -5.12
N ASN A 75 -13.53 -11.57 -4.99
CA ASN A 75 -14.79 -11.05 -5.50
C ASN A 75 -15.12 -9.80 -4.68
N LEU A 76 -14.62 -8.66 -5.16
CA LEU A 76 -14.95 -7.31 -4.71
C LEU A 76 -16.41 -6.93 -5.03
N THR A 77 -17.27 -7.90 -5.39
CA THR A 77 -18.71 -7.70 -5.53
C THR A 77 -19.44 -7.53 -4.19
N GLU A 78 -18.84 -7.95 -3.06
CA GLU A 78 -19.45 -7.81 -1.73
C GLU A 78 -18.54 -7.11 -0.70
N ALA A 79 -17.77 -6.10 -1.11
CA ALA A 79 -17.09 -5.24 -0.16
C ALA A 79 -18.10 -4.40 0.65
N LYS A 80 -18.57 -4.94 1.78
CA LYS A 80 -19.47 -4.25 2.70
C LYS A 80 -18.67 -3.32 3.59
N GLN A 81 -18.93 -2.01 3.50
CA GLN A 81 -18.42 -1.06 4.47
C GLN A 81 -19.04 -1.37 5.85
N ILE A 82 -18.29 -2.06 6.72
CA ILE A 82 -18.75 -2.44 8.06
C ILE A 82 -18.72 -1.28 9.07
N TYR A 83 -18.02 -0.20 8.75
CA TYR A 83 -17.93 0.96 9.62
C TYR A 83 -17.75 2.26 8.83
N LYS A 84 -18.58 3.25 9.16
CA LYS A 84 -18.45 4.64 8.72
C LYS A 84 -18.70 5.53 9.92
N ARG A 85 -17.67 6.21 10.43
CA ARG A 85 -17.87 7.22 11.47
C ARG A 85 -18.70 8.36 10.87
N LYS A 86 -19.91 8.61 11.41
CA LYS A 86 -20.70 9.80 11.06
C LYS A 86 -19.92 11.03 11.52
N LYS A 87 -19.76 12.02 10.65
CA LYS A 87 -19.26 13.33 11.05
C LYS A 87 -20.35 14.00 11.88
N GLU A 88 -20.06 14.28 13.15
CA GLU A 88 -20.84 15.21 13.94
C GLU A 88 -20.66 16.61 13.33
N LYS A 89 -21.77 17.30 13.09
CA LYS A 89 -21.81 18.67 12.57
C LYS A 89 -21.59 19.64 13.71
#